data_AF-A0A0P0F7U7-F1
#
_entry.id   AF-A0A0P0F7U7-F1
#
_cell.length_a   1.000
_cell.length_b   1.000
_cell.length_c   1.000
_cell.angle_alpha   90.00
_cell.angle_beta   90.00
_cell.angle_gamma   90.00
#
_symmetry.space_group_name_H-M   'P 1'
#
loop_
_entity.id
_entity.type
_entity.pdbx_description
1 polymer ?
#
loop_
_entity_poly.entity_id
_entity_poly.type
_entity_poly.pdbx_seq_one_letter_code
_entity_poly.pdbx_strand_id
1 'polypeptide(L)'
;MTTTLKGSADRLEAGGWAASSNVWNPGGYRNGKDFTQSIAIDEAAFPNGTVISWSWPYDSRRALTYENYPVRAYPELTHGVNPWNGAPSTSAVLPARIADLPNFDVTYKVGLTGATNLYNVAVSLWIGDDPKKGIEGVTDEVMVWLHSGYFTPAGEPVATLTDAQGDATLWNKPVFSGGVDGNPIDWEYTVLQYGDDRLAGTLDLDGLLDALQERGIVTETDWVLGFQFGAEVAAGAGSMTVEQLAVDFTAPPAPLLTPTSVPAAVATPPEPVIGVVPSA
;
A
#
# COMPACT_ATOMS: atom_id res chain seq x y z
N MET A 1 -21.02 -1.71 -16.19
CA MET A 1 -20.84 -0.78 -17.35
C MET A 1 -19.36 -0.60 -17.50
N THR A 2 -18.83 -0.70 -18.72
CA THR A 2 -17.39 -0.56 -18.93
C THR A 2 -17.04 0.89 -19.28
N THR A 3 -16.20 1.50 -18.45
CA THR A 3 -15.64 2.83 -18.66
C THR A 3 -14.15 2.70 -18.98
N THR A 4 -13.64 3.51 -19.92
CA THR A 4 -12.21 3.52 -20.26
C THR A 4 -11.65 4.93 -20.14
N LEU A 5 -10.76 5.11 -19.18
CA LEU A 5 -9.97 6.33 -18.99
C LEU A 5 -8.86 6.36 -20.03
N LYS A 6 -8.61 7.48 -20.69
CA LYS A 6 -7.57 7.63 -21.73
C LYS A 6 -6.78 8.93 -21.62
N GLY A 7 -7.35 9.95 -21.00
CA GLY A 7 -6.69 11.21 -20.69
C GLY A 7 -5.63 11.02 -19.60
N SER A 8 -4.62 11.89 -19.62
CA SER A 8 -3.46 11.86 -18.71
C SER A 8 -3.83 12.05 -17.23
N ALA A 9 -4.94 12.74 -16.96
CA ALA A 9 -5.46 13.01 -15.62
C ALA A 9 -6.90 12.51 -15.47
N ASP A 10 -7.36 11.61 -16.34
CA ASP A 10 -8.69 11.02 -16.23
C ASP A 10 -8.81 10.24 -14.93
N ARG A 11 -10.00 10.32 -14.33
CA ARG A 11 -10.32 9.69 -13.05
C ARG A 11 -11.76 9.17 -13.05
N LEU A 12 -11.98 8.08 -12.33
CA LEU A 12 -13.30 7.51 -12.06
C LEU A 12 -13.38 7.07 -10.60
N GLU A 13 -14.50 7.36 -9.93
CA GLU A 13 -14.83 6.80 -8.62
C GLU A 13 -16.01 5.84 -8.75
N ALA A 14 -15.90 4.65 -8.16
CA ALA A 14 -16.99 3.69 -8.04
C ALA A 14 -16.69 2.69 -6.91
N GLY A 15 -17.73 2.17 -6.24
CA GLY A 15 -17.59 1.02 -5.34
C GLY A 15 -16.64 1.21 -4.14
N GLY A 16 -16.39 2.44 -3.70
CA GLY A 16 -15.41 2.73 -2.63
C GLY A 16 -13.96 2.78 -3.10
N TRP A 17 -13.75 2.93 -4.41
CA TRP A 17 -12.43 3.02 -5.05
C TRP A 17 -12.40 4.19 -6.03
N ALA A 18 -11.19 4.66 -6.35
CA ALA A 18 -10.93 5.51 -7.49
C ALA A 18 -9.89 4.88 -8.42
N ALA A 19 -10.01 5.11 -9.72
CA ALA A 19 -8.95 4.85 -10.69
C ALA A 19 -8.45 6.18 -11.24
N SER A 20 -7.14 6.32 -11.40
CA SER A 20 -6.52 7.52 -11.97
C SER A 20 -5.47 7.12 -13.00
N SER A 21 -5.49 7.74 -14.18
CA SER A 21 -4.40 7.58 -15.15
C SER A 21 -3.07 8.12 -14.62
N ASN A 22 -3.08 9.10 -13.71
CA ASN A 22 -1.92 9.68 -13.05
C ASN A 22 -0.61 9.75 -13.88
N VAL A 23 -0.66 10.49 -14.98
CA VAL A 23 0.55 10.83 -15.76
C VAL A 23 1.17 12.10 -15.21
N TRP A 24 1.88 11.98 -14.09
CA TRP A 24 2.44 13.11 -13.34
C TRP A 24 3.77 13.65 -13.89
N ASN A 25 4.56 12.83 -14.61
CA ASN A 25 5.85 13.23 -15.15
C ASN A 25 6.03 12.88 -16.63
N PRO A 26 5.17 13.38 -17.54
CA PRO A 26 5.28 13.08 -18.97
C PRO A 26 6.54 13.67 -19.62
N GLY A 27 7.24 14.59 -18.95
CA GLY A 27 8.28 15.40 -19.56
C GLY A 27 7.73 16.14 -20.78
N GLY A 28 8.38 15.96 -21.93
CA GLY A 28 7.93 16.56 -23.20
C GLY A 28 6.92 15.74 -24.00
N TYR A 29 6.55 14.53 -23.54
CA TYR A 29 5.69 13.62 -24.30
C TYR A 29 4.22 13.99 -24.22
N ARG A 30 3.47 13.75 -25.30
CA ARG A 30 2.05 14.06 -25.41
C ARG A 30 1.20 12.81 -25.58
N ASN A 31 0.16 12.68 -24.78
CA ASN A 31 -0.77 11.55 -24.84
C ASN A 31 -1.50 11.52 -26.20
N GLY A 32 -1.71 10.33 -26.75
CA GLY A 32 -2.30 10.09 -28.06
C GLY A 32 -1.37 10.39 -29.24
N LYS A 33 -0.16 10.91 -28.99
CA LYS A 33 0.85 11.20 -30.01
C LYS A 33 2.15 10.45 -29.77
N ASP A 34 2.76 10.68 -28.62
CA ASP A 34 4.07 10.11 -28.26
C ASP A 34 3.93 8.90 -27.33
N PHE A 35 2.88 8.89 -26.51
CA PHE A 35 2.51 7.76 -25.67
C PHE A 35 1.00 7.55 -25.65
N THR A 36 0.57 6.39 -25.16
CA THR A 36 -0.83 6.14 -24.80
C THR A 36 -0.89 5.46 -23.43
N GLN A 37 -1.94 5.74 -22.67
CA GLN A 37 -2.23 5.06 -21.42
C GLN A 37 -3.74 4.97 -21.24
N SER A 38 -4.22 3.86 -20.69
CA SER A 38 -5.65 3.67 -20.45
C SER A 38 -5.93 2.76 -19.27
N ILE A 39 -7.08 2.99 -18.64
CA ILE A 39 -7.62 2.13 -17.58
C ILE A 39 -9.03 1.72 -18.00
N ALA A 40 -9.24 0.43 -18.25
CA ALA A 40 -10.55 -0.15 -18.54
C ALA A 40 -11.14 -0.76 -17.27
N ILE A 41 -12.35 -0.32 -16.91
CA ILE A 41 -13.00 -0.61 -15.64
C ILE A 41 -14.41 -1.11 -15.91
N ASP A 42 -14.78 -2.27 -15.38
CA ASP A 42 -16.20 -2.59 -15.19
C ASP A 42 -16.64 -2.09 -13.81
N GLU A 43 -17.43 -1.02 -13.79
CA GLU A 43 -17.83 -0.34 -12.55
C GLU A 43 -18.59 -1.25 -11.58
N ALA A 44 -19.20 -2.34 -12.06
CA ALA A 44 -19.91 -3.29 -11.22
C ALA A 44 -18.97 -4.27 -10.48
N ALA A 45 -17.74 -4.44 -10.95
CA ALA A 45 -16.74 -5.35 -10.39
C ALA A 45 -15.52 -4.63 -9.80
N PHE A 46 -15.42 -3.31 -10.02
CA PHE A 46 -14.31 -2.46 -9.58
C PHE A 46 -14.05 -2.63 -8.07
N PRO A 47 -12.80 -2.89 -7.63
CA PRO A 47 -11.52 -2.76 -8.35
C PRO A 47 -11.13 -3.94 -9.25
N ASN A 48 -11.80 -5.08 -9.11
CA ASN A 48 -11.43 -6.32 -9.78
C ASN A 48 -11.78 -6.29 -11.28
N GLY A 49 -10.98 -6.99 -12.07
CA GLY A 49 -11.10 -7.01 -13.53
C GLY A 49 -10.59 -5.74 -14.21
N THR A 50 -10.01 -4.79 -13.46
CA THR A 50 -9.43 -3.58 -14.05
C THR A 50 -8.22 -3.94 -14.91
N VAL A 51 -8.16 -3.38 -16.12
CA VAL A 51 -7.00 -3.52 -17.01
C VAL A 51 -6.38 -2.14 -17.21
N ILE A 52 -5.15 -1.99 -16.73
CA ILE A 52 -4.30 -0.83 -16.94
C ILE A 52 -3.35 -1.17 -18.10
N SER A 53 -3.23 -0.29 -19.09
CA SER A 53 -2.35 -0.50 -20.23
C SER A 53 -1.64 0.78 -20.64
N TRP A 54 -0.41 0.66 -21.11
CA TRP A 54 0.41 1.79 -21.53
C TRP A 54 1.30 1.43 -22.70
N SER A 55 1.74 2.47 -23.40
CA SER A 55 2.79 2.40 -24.41
C SER A 55 3.55 3.73 -24.41
N TRP A 56 4.73 3.71 -23.81
CA TRP A 56 5.66 4.84 -23.72
C TRP A 56 6.88 4.63 -24.62
N PRO A 57 7.51 5.70 -25.13
CA PRO A 57 8.73 5.59 -25.93
C PRO A 57 9.85 4.85 -25.19
N TYR A 58 10.53 3.96 -25.90
CA TYR A 58 11.69 3.22 -25.42
C TYR A 58 12.78 3.17 -26.50
N ASP A 59 14.05 3.26 -26.09
CA ASP A 59 15.21 3.19 -26.99
C ASP A 59 16.22 2.21 -26.39
N SER A 60 16.21 0.97 -26.87
CA SER A 60 17.05 -0.10 -26.34
C SER A 60 18.56 0.14 -26.47
N ARG A 61 18.99 1.22 -27.11
CA ARG A 61 20.40 1.63 -27.19
C ARG A 61 20.84 2.45 -25.98
N ARG A 62 19.92 2.93 -25.14
CA ARG A 62 20.22 3.68 -23.91
C ARG A 62 20.29 2.73 -22.72
N ALA A 63 21.15 3.06 -21.76
CA ALA A 63 21.23 2.32 -20.51
C ALA A 63 19.93 2.48 -19.69
N LEU A 64 19.50 1.40 -19.02
CA LEU A 64 18.36 1.42 -18.10
C LEU A 64 18.78 2.09 -16.79
N THR A 65 18.70 3.41 -16.78
CA THR A 65 18.99 4.24 -15.61
C THR A 65 17.84 5.22 -15.40
N TYR A 66 17.69 5.73 -14.19
CA TYR A 66 16.65 6.70 -13.86
C TYR A 66 16.77 7.99 -14.70
N GLU A 67 17.98 8.42 -15.06
CA GLU A 67 18.19 9.62 -15.89
C GLU A 67 17.67 9.43 -17.32
N ASN A 68 17.81 8.22 -17.88
CA ASN A 68 17.32 7.91 -19.22
C ASN A 68 15.83 7.59 -19.22
N TYR A 69 15.36 6.96 -18.15
CA TYR A 69 14.00 6.45 -17.99
C TYR A 69 13.51 6.76 -16.57
N PRO A 70 13.14 8.00 -16.27
CA PRO A 70 12.50 8.31 -14.99
C PRO A 70 11.06 7.78 -15.01
N VAL A 71 10.48 7.59 -13.83
CA VAL A 71 9.04 7.28 -13.72
C VAL A 71 8.24 8.41 -14.39
N ARG A 72 7.31 8.03 -15.27
CA ARG A 72 6.49 8.95 -16.07
C ARG A 72 5.07 9.05 -15.56
N ALA A 73 4.56 7.96 -15.03
CA ALA A 73 3.20 7.83 -14.57
C ALA A 73 3.12 6.75 -13.49
N TYR A 74 2.10 6.85 -12.66
CA TYR A 74 1.69 5.79 -11.73
C TYR A 74 0.20 5.52 -11.92
N PRO A 75 -0.26 4.94 -13.04
CA PRO A 75 -1.66 4.57 -13.17
C PRO A 75 -2.06 3.65 -12.02
N GLU A 76 -3.09 4.05 -11.28
CA GLU A 76 -3.33 3.56 -9.92
C GLU A 76 -4.82 3.38 -9.63
N LEU A 77 -5.09 2.48 -8.68
CA LEU A 77 -6.35 2.34 -7.97
C LEU A 77 -6.16 2.84 -6.55
N THR A 78 -7.07 3.67 -6.04
CA THR A 78 -6.99 4.28 -4.70
C THR A 78 -8.18 3.87 -3.84
N HIS A 79 -7.89 3.45 -2.60
CA HIS A 79 -8.86 3.27 -1.52
C HIS A 79 -8.47 4.22 -0.37
N GLY A 80 -9.29 5.23 -0.08
CA GLY A 80 -8.93 6.32 0.83
C GLY A 80 -8.67 7.64 0.10
N VAL A 81 -7.80 8.48 0.66
CA VAL A 81 -7.42 9.78 0.11
C VAL A 81 -6.13 9.66 -0.70
N ASN A 82 -6.12 10.17 -1.93
CA ASN A 82 -4.87 10.53 -2.60
C ASN A 82 -4.60 12.00 -2.29
N PRO A 83 -3.55 12.33 -1.52
CA PRO A 83 -3.32 13.69 -1.03
C PRO A 83 -3.03 14.70 -2.15
N TRP A 84 -2.58 14.24 -3.33
CA TRP A 84 -2.15 15.09 -4.44
C TRP A 84 -3.29 15.69 -5.28
N ASN A 85 -4.51 15.18 -5.16
CA ASN A 85 -5.62 15.59 -6.02
C ASN A 85 -6.78 16.27 -5.29
N GLY A 86 -6.72 16.37 -3.95
CA GLY A 86 -7.74 17.02 -3.12
C GLY A 86 -9.12 16.35 -3.16
N ALA A 87 -9.23 15.14 -3.72
CA ALA A 87 -10.48 14.41 -3.77
C ALA A 87 -10.86 13.89 -2.35
N PRO A 88 -12.16 13.81 -2.03
CA PRO A 88 -12.61 13.14 -0.81
C PRO A 88 -12.15 11.69 -0.74
N SER A 89 -12.13 11.14 0.47
CA SER A 89 -11.84 9.72 0.68
C SER A 89 -12.86 8.85 -0.05
N THR A 90 -12.38 7.82 -0.75
CA THR A 90 -13.24 6.76 -1.31
C THR A 90 -13.60 5.69 -0.28
N SER A 91 -12.93 5.70 0.88
CA SER A 91 -13.08 4.72 1.94
C SER A 91 -13.96 5.26 3.08
N ALA A 92 -14.72 4.37 3.71
CA ALA A 92 -15.42 4.67 4.95
C ALA A 92 -14.53 4.53 6.21
N VAL A 93 -13.37 3.88 6.09
CA VAL A 93 -12.39 3.67 7.17
C VAL A 93 -11.27 4.71 7.10
N LEU A 94 -10.51 4.74 6.00
CA LEU A 94 -9.46 5.74 5.76
C LEU A 94 -10.05 7.13 5.44
N PRO A 95 -9.40 8.24 5.87
CA PRO A 95 -8.18 8.27 6.65
C PRO A 95 -8.39 7.82 8.11
N ALA A 96 -7.48 7.02 8.64
CA ALA A 96 -7.52 6.51 10.01
C ALA A 96 -6.12 6.54 10.65
N ARG A 97 -6.06 6.59 11.98
CA ARG A 97 -4.78 6.50 12.69
C ARG A 97 -4.22 5.09 12.58
N ILE A 98 -2.89 4.98 12.57
CA ILE A 98 -2.20 3.68 12.58
C ILE A 98 -2.70 2.83 13.77
N ALA A 99 -2.83 3.42 14.96
CA ALA A 99 -3.34 2.72 16.14
C ALA A 99 -4.77 2.16 16.02
N ASP A 100 -5.58 2.70 15.10
CA ASP A 100 -6.98 2.31 14.91
C ASP A 100 -7.15 1.27 13.77
N LEU A 101 -6.04 0.76 13.22
CA LEU A 101 -6.00 -0.18 12.09
C LEU A 101 -5.33 -1.52 12.47
N PRO A 102 -5.90 -2.31 13.39
CA PRO A 102 -5.20 -3.45 13.97
C PRO A 102 -5.03 -4.67 13.05
N ASN A 103 -5.61 -4.67 11.84
CA ASN A 103 -5.57 -5.75 10.84
C ASN A 103 -5.75 -5.15 9.46
N PHE A 104 -4.73 -4.45 8.97
CA PHE A 104 -4.74 -3.79 7.68
C PHE A 104 -4.14 -4.74 6.64
N ASP A 105 -4.97 -5.63 6.12
CA ASP A 105 -4.56 -6.61 5.12
C ASP A 105 -4.93 -6.19 3.71
N VAL A 106 -4.03 -6.45 2.76
CA VAL A 106 -4.30 -6.25 1.33
C VAL A 106 -4.13 -7.56 0.59
N THR A 107 -5.23 -8.14 0.14
CA THR A 107 -5.21 -9.34 -0.71
C THR A 107 -5.23 -8.94 -2.18
N TYR A 108 -4.30 -9.46 -2.96
CA TYR A 108 -4.12 -9.09 -4.35
C TYR A 108 -3.77 -10.28 -5.25
N LYS A 109 -4.06 -10.12 -6.53
CA LYS A 109 -3.60 -10.98 -7.62
C LYS A 109 -3.52 -10.16 -8.90
N VAL A 110 -2.38 -10.18 -9.57
CA VAL A 110 -2.12 -9.38 -10.76
C VAL A 110 -1.49 -10.18 -11.89
N GLY A 111 -1.91 -9.86 -13.10
CA GLY A 111 -1.30 -10.34 -14.34
C GLY A 111 -0.51 -9.22 -15.02
N LEU A 112 0.75 -9.48 -15.37
CA LEU A 112 1.65 -8.51 -16.03
C LEU A 112 1.98 -8.95 -17.45
N THR A 113 2.04 -8.01 -18.39
CA THR A 113 2.50 -8.29 -19.77
C THR A 113 3.38 -7.18 -20.34
N GLY A 114 4.07 -7.48 -21.44
CA GLY A 114 4.89 -6.52 -22.18
C GLY A 114 6.29 -6.36 -21.59
N ALA A 115 6.81 -5.14 -21.62
CA ALA A 115 8.16 -4.81 -21.16
C ALA A 115 8.22 -4.72 -19.63
N THR A 116 8.07 -5.85 -18.93
CA THR A 116 8.06 -5.94 -17.46
C THR A 116 9.30 -5.33 -16.83
N ASN A 117 10.46 -5.38 -17.49
CA ASN A 117 11.63 -4.70 -16.99
C ASN A 117 11.49 -3.16 -16.87
N LEU A 118 10.53 -2.51 -17.54
CA LEU A 118 10.41 -1.04 -17.65
C LEU A 118 9.33 -0.41 -16.77
N TYR A 119 8.74 -1.18 -15.85
CA TYR A 119 7.83 -0.68 -14.82
C TYR A 119 7.99 -1.49 -13.52
N ASN A 120 7.59 -0.91 -12.40
CA ASN A 120 7.34 -1.68 -11.18
C ASN A 120 5.83 -1.91 -11.00
N VAL A 121 5.46 -2.74 -10.03
CA VAL A 121 4.09 -2.78 -9.49
C VAL A 121 4.20 -2.69 -7.98
N ALA A 122 3.46 -1.75 -7.40
CA ALA A 122 3.58 -1.44 -6.00
C ALA A 122 2.26 -1.05 -5.37
N VAL A 123 2.17 -1.36 -4.07
CA VAL A 123 1.31 -0.64 -3.13
C VAL A 123 2.02 0.63 -2.69
N SER A 124 1.30 1.74 -2.53
CA SER A 124 1.77 2.96 -1.87
C SER A 124 0.77 3.41 -0.80
N LEU A 125 1.25 3.67 0.40
CA LEU A 125 0.52 4.29 1.50
C LEU A 125 0.99 5.72 1.65
N TRP A 126 0.05 6.66 1.58
CA TRP A 126 0.30 8.03 2.00
C TRP A 126 -0.01 8.17 3.48
N ILE A 127 0.95 8.66 4.25
CA ILE A 127 0.84 8.85 5.70
C ILE A 127 1.02 10.33 6.02
N GLY A 128 0.28 10.83 7.01
CA GLY A 128 0.38 12.21 7.43
C GLY A 128 0.01 12.49 8.87
N ASP A 129 0.32 13.70 9.32
CA ASP A 129 0.12 14.13 10.72
C ASP A 129 -1.31 14.62 11.02
N ASP A 130 -1.99 15.15 10.00
CA ASP A 130 -3.38 15.60 10.06
C ASP A 130 -4.06 15.46 8.69
N PRO A 131 -5.08 14.60 8.55
CA PRO A 131 -5.76 14.37 7.28
C PRO A 131 -6.49 15.62 6.74
N LYS A 132 -6.68 16.67 7.55
CA LYS A 132 -7.32 17.92 7.13
C LYS A 132 -6.38 18.85 6.37
N LYS A 133 -5.06 18.65 6.46
CA LYS A 133 -4.06 19.47 5.76
C LYS A 133 -3.85 19.06 4.30
N GLY A 134 -4.44 17.93 3.88
CA GLY A 134 -4.20 17.38 2.54
C GLY A 134 -2.71 17.10 2.33
N ILE A 135 -2.18 17.48 1.17
CA ILE A 135 -0.77 17.24 0.83
C ILE A 135 0.23 17.92 1.77
N GLU A 136 -0.12 19.04 2.40
CA GLU A 136 0.76 19.74 3.36
C GLU A 136 0.91 18.97 4.68
N GLY A 137 0.04 17.99 4.94
CA GLY A 137 0.12 17.13 6.11
C GLY A 137 0.85 15.81 5.87
N VAL A 138 1.28 15.53 4.63
CA VAL A 138 2.02 14.29 4.33
C VAL A 138 3.37 14.33 5.02
N THR A 139 3.69 13.25 5.73
CA THR A 139 4.97 13.05 6.41
C THR A 139 5.75 11.92 5.77
N ASP A 140 5.06 10.87 5.30
CA ASP A 140 5.69 9.67 4.78
C ASP A 140 4.94 9.12 3.56
N GLU A 141 5.72 8.45 2.72
CA GLU A 141 5.23 7.52 1.71
C GLU A 141 5.86 6.14 1.98
N VAL A 142 5.00 5.14 2.21
CA VAL A 142 5.43 3.75 2.43
C VAL A 142 4.96 2.91 1.26
N MET A 143 5.89 2.37 0.49
CA MET A 143 5.58 1.48 -0.63
C MET A 143 5.96 0.03 -0.35
N VAL A 144 5.23 -0.91 -0.97
CA VAL A 144 5.61 -2.32 -1.06
C VAL A 144 5.71 -2.69 -2.54
N TRP A 145 6.91 -3.01 -3.01
CA TRP A 145 7.18 -3.35 -4.40
C TRP A 145 7.03 -4.86 -4.62
N LEU A 146 6.03 -5.21 -5.42
CA LEU A 146 5.62 -6.57 -5.75
C LEU A 146 6.26 -7.08 -7.05
N HIS A 147 6.64 -6.15 -7.91
CA HIS A 147 7.44 -6.36 -9.10
C HIS A 147 8.35 -5.14 -9.24
N SER A 148 9.65 -5.33 -9.48
CA SER A 148 10.61 -4.22 -9.44
C SER A 148 11.06 -3.70 -10.80
N GLY A 149 10.92 -4.48 -11.88
CA GLY A 149 11.56 -4.14 -13.16
C GLY A 149 13.08 -3.92 -13.02
N TYR A 150 13.64 -2.91 -13.71
CA TYR A 150 15.04 -2.47 -13.49
C TYR A 150 15.19 -1.50 -12.31
N PHE A 151 14.10 -1.10 -11.66
CA PHE A 151 14.11 0.00 -10.71
C PHE A 151 14.85 -0.40 -9.43
N THR A 152 15.54 0.59 -8.87
CA THR A 152 16.05 0.56 -7.50
C THR A 152 15.27 1.63 -6.72
N PRO A 153 14.72 1.32 -5.54
CA PRO A 153 14.13 2.32 -4.67
C PRO A 153 15.08 3.48 -4.40
N ALA A 154 14.54 4.67 -4.20
CA ALA A 154 15.35 5.79 -3.75
C ALA A 154 15.77 5.61 -2.28
N GLY A 155 16.97 6.07 -1.93
CA GLY A 155 17.53 5.93 -0.59
C GLY A 155 18.54 4.81 -0.48
N GLU A 156 18.69 4.28 0.73
CA GLU A 156 19.66 3.23 1.06
C GLU A 156 18.93 2.04 1.69
N PRO A 157 19.45 0.81 1.53
CA PRO A 157 18.92 -0.35 2.24
C PRO A 157 19.27 -0.24 3.73
N VAL A 158 18.25 -0.33 4.59
CA VAL A 158 18.38 -0.15 6.05
C VAL A 158 18.09 -1.42 6.84
N ALA A 159 17.33 -2.36 6.28
CA ALA A 159 17.04 -3.64 6.93
C ALA A 159 16.64 -4.73 5.92
N THR A 160 16.58 -5.97 6.41
CA THR A 160 15.82 -7.06 5.77
C THR A 160 14.67 -7.41 6.70
N LEU A 161 13.45 -7.46 6.16
CA LEU A 161 12.26 -7.95 6.85
C LEU A 161 11.84 -9.28 6.22
N THR A 162 11.22 -10.14 7.03
CA THR A 162 10.70 -11.43 6.59
C THR A 162 9.25 -11.52 7.02
N ASP A 163 8.37 -11.83 6.08
CA ASP A 163 6.94 -12.06 6.30
C ASP A 163 6.46 -13.34 5.60
N ALA A 164 5.15 -13.52 5.46
CA ALA A 164 4.55 -14.66 4.77
C ALA A 164 4.83 -14.69 3.25
N GLN A 165 5.18 -13.54 2.64
CA GLN A 165 5.61 -13.43 1.24
C GLN A 165 7.11 -13.70 1.06
N GLY A 166 7.89 -13.69 2.15
CA GLY A 166 9.30 -14.04 2.21
C GLY A 166 10.19 -12.87 2.59
N ASP A 167 11.46 -12.95 2.20
CA ASP A 167 12.44 -11.91 2.54
C ASP A 167 12.32 -10.69 1.61
N ALA A 168 12.35 -9.50 2.20
CA ALA A 168 12.34 -8.22 1.52
C ALA A 168 13.40 -7.27 2.09
N THR A 169 13.97 -6.43 1.22
CA THR A 169 14.87 -5.34 1.63
C THR A 169 14.03 -4.10 1.94
N LEU A 170 14.22 -3.53 3.12
CA LEU A 170 13.66 -2.23 3.48
C LEU A 170 14.64 -1.14 3.04
N TRP A 171 14.19 -0.25 2.17
CA TRP A 171 14.90 0.94 1.73
C TRP A 171 14.30 2.16 2.39
N ASN A 172 15.13 3.13 2.73
CA ASN A 172 14.67 4.37 3.32
C ASN A 172 15.46 5.57 2.77
N LYS A 173 14.72 6.64 2.48
CA LYS A 173 15.24 7.95 2.16
C LYS A 173 14.56 8.97 3.08
N PRO A 174 15.26 9.46 4.12
CA PRO A 174 14.67 10.34 5.13
C PRO A 174 14.09 11.66 4.59
N VAL A 175 14.56 12.10 3.42
CA VAL A 175 14.03 13.30 2.74
C VAL A 175 13.91 13.02 1.25
N PHE A 176 12.69 12.82 0.79
CA PHE A 176 12.29 12.82 -0.60
C PHE A 176 11.47 14.07 -0.89
N SER A 177 11.60 14.63 -2.10
CA SER A 177 10.95 15.88 -2.46
C SER A 177 10.17 15.74 -3.75
N GLY A 178 8.94 16.21 -3.74
CA GLY A 178 8.08 16.42 -4.90
C GLY A 178 7.47 17.81 -4.85
N GLY A 179 6.41 18.07 -5.60
CA GLY A 179 5.73 19.35 -5.48
C GLY A 179 4.56 19.54 -6.43
N VAL A 180 3.68 20.46 -6.02
CA VAL A 180 2.55 20.96 -6.83
C VAL A 180 2.84 22.41 -7.17
N ASP A 181 2.72 22.78 -8.45
CA ASP A 181 2.86 24.15 -8.93
C ASP A 181 4.17 24.86 -8.51
N GLY A 182 5.25 24.08 -8.36
CA GLY A 182 6.57 24.58 -7.98
C GLY A 182 6.78 24.77 -6.48
N ASN A 183 5.82 24.40 -5.63
CA ASN A 183 6.00 24.36 -4.18
C ASN A 183 6.53 22.97 -3.78
N PRO A 184 7.76 22.90 -3.24
CA PRO A 184 8.33 21.63 -2.81
C PRO A 184 7.57 21.11 -1.59
N ILE A 185 7.35 19.80 -1.58
CA ILE A 185 6.77 19.06 -0.46
C ILE A 185 7.75 17.94 -0.18
N ASP A 186 8.20 17.86 1.07
CA ASP A 186 9.17 16.87 1.53
C ASP A 186 8.45 15.81 2.37
N TRP A 187 8.84 14.56 2.19
CA TRP A 187 8.37 13.42 2.99
C TRP A 187 9.50 12.40 3.16
N GLU A 188 9.37 11.55 4.17
CA GLU A 188 10.22 10.36 4.31
C GLU A 188 9.70 9.25 3.39
N TYR A 189 10.57 8.71 2.53
CA TYR A 189 10.21 7.71 1.53
C TYR A 189 10.78 6.35 1.93
N THR A 190 9.89 5.38 2.15
CA THR A 190 10.24 4.04 2.60
C THR A 190 9.68 2.99 1.65
N VAL A 191 10.49 2.01 1.26
CA VAL A 191 10.09 0.93 0.34
C VAL A 191 10.46 -0.42 0.90
N LEU A 192 9.48 -1.31 1.02
CA LEU A 192 9.71 -2.74 1.17
C LEU A 192 9.80 -3.39 -0.21
N GLN A 193 10.98 -3.89 -0.59
CA GLN A 193 11.24 -4.48 -1.90
C GLN A 193 11.55 -5.98 -1.80
N TYR A 194 10.70 -6.82 -2.38
CA TYR A 194 11.02 -8.24 -2.57
C TYR A 194 12.01 -8.45 -3.72
N GLY A 195 12.90 -9.44 -3.57
CA GLY A 195 13.91 -9.75 -4.61
C GLY A 195 13.32 -10.43 -5.85
N ASP A 196 12.23 -11.17 -5.69
CA ASP A 196 11.51 -11.87 -6.76
C ASP A 196 10.06 -11.35 -6.82
N ASP A 197 9.42 -11.52 -7.98
CA ASP A 197 8.02 -11.11 -8.17
C ASP A 197 7.07 -11.77 -7.16
N ARG A 198 6.15 -10.98 -6.63
CA ARG A 198 5.03 -11.37 -5.76
C ARG A 198 3.76 -10.92 -6.45
N LEU A 199 3.24 -11.73 -7.37
CA LEU A 199 2.08 -11.34 -8.20
C LEU A 199 0.74 -11.79 -7.62
N ALA A 200 0.74 -12.47 -6.48
CA ALA A 200 -0.47 -12.84 -5.75
C ALA A 200 -0.15 -13.09 -4.27
N GLY A 201 -1.07 -12.72 -3.38
CA GLY A 201 -0.91 -12.96 -1.96
C GLY A 201 -1.75 -12.03 -1.09
N THR A 202 -1.42 -12.01 0.19
CA THR A 202 -1.94 -11.06 1.17
C THR A 202 -0.75 -10.36 1.82
N LEU A 203 -0.76 -9.03 1.81
CA LEU A 203 0.18 -8.19 2.54
C LEU A 203 -0.41 -7.87 3.90
N ASP A 204 0.38 -8.06 4.95
CA ASP A 204 0.13 -7.65 6.33
C ASP A 204 0.71 -6.24 6.50
N LEU A 205 -0.12 -5.21 6.28
CA LEU A 205 0.35 -3.81 6.32
C LEU A 205 0.38 -3.26 7.74
N ASP A 206 -0.41 -3.75 8.68
CA ASP A 206 -0.27 -3.38 10.09
C ASP A 206 1.03 -3.92 10.69
N GLY A 207 1.41 -5.17 10.39
CA GLY A 207 2.71 -5.72 10.76
C GLY A 207 3.89 -4.96 10.14
N LEU A 208 3.75 -4.48 8.89
CA LEU A 208 4.73 -3.56 8.30
C LEU A 208 4.78 -2.24 9.07
N LEU A 209 3.63 -1.61 9.33
CA LEU A 209 3.57 -0.35 10.07
C LEU A 209 4.16 -0.48 11.48
N ASP A 210 3.90 -1.58 12.19
CA ASP A 210 4.56 -1.91 13.48
C ASP A 210 6.08 -1.96 13.35
N ALA A 211 6.61 -2.64 12.32
CA ALA A 211 8.05 -2.68 12.07
C ALA A 211 8.64 -1.29 11.77
N LEU A 212 7.88 -0.40 11.11
CA LEU A 212 8.28 0.99 10.86
C LEU A 212 8.22 1.84 12.12
N GLN A 213 7.25 1.60 13.02
CA GLN A 213 7.15 2.25 14.32
C GLN A 213 8.33 1.91 15.23
N GLU A 214 8.73 0.63 15.29
CA GLU A 214 9.92 0.19 16.03
C GLU A 214 11.21 0.90 15.57
N ARG A 215 11.21 1.37 14.31
CA ARG A 215 12.34 2.09 13.69
C ARG A 215 12.20 3.61 13.79
N GLY A 216 11.08 4.11 14.31
CA GLY A 216 10.80 5.54 14.44
C GLY A 216 10.53 6.26 13.12
N ILE A 217 10.13 5.51 12.08
CA ILE A 217 9.77 6.08 10.77
C ILE A 217 8.34 6.63 10.84
N VAL A 218 7.41 5.88 11.42
CA VAL A 218 6.02 6.31 11.67
C VAL A 218 5.66 6.14 13.15
N THR A 219 4.51 6.66 13.56
CA THR A 219 4.00 6.61 14.93
C THR A 219 2.53 6.19 14.97
N GLU A 220 2.09 5.62 16.09
CA GLU A 220 0.68 5.25 16.35
C GLU A 220 -0.32 6.41 16.11
N THR A 221 0.14 7.67 16.22
CA THR A 221 -0.69 8.86 16.04
C THR A 221 -0.80 9.35 14.61
N ASP A 222 0.08 8.87 13.72
CA ASP A 222 0.03 9.22 12.31
C ASP A 222 -1.17 8.58 11.62
N TRP A 223 -1.59 9.20 10.52
CA TRP A 223 -2.77 8.83 9.77
C TRP A 223 -2.37 8.15 8.47
N VAL A 224 -2.85 6.93 8.25
CA VAL A 224 -2.92 6.38 6.89
C VAL A 224 -4.01 7.14 6.16
N LEU A 225 -3.62 7.96 5.18
CA LEU A 225 -4.52 8.79 4.40
C LEU A 225 -5.25 7.96 3.34
N GLY A 226 -4.50 7.11 2.65
CA GLY A 226 -5.02 6.26 1.59
C GLY A 226 -4.02 5.23 1.13
N PHE A 227 -4.58 4.18 0.55
CA PHE A 227 -3.89 3.08 -0.10
C PHE A 227 -3.99 3.26 -1.61
N GLN A 228 -2.88 3.08 -2.32
CA GLN A 228 -2.80 3.09 -3.76
C GLN A 228 -2.18 1.79 -4.28
N PHE A 229 -2.68 1.31 -5.41
CA PHE A 229 -2.18 0.11 -6.08
C PHE A 229 -2.04 0.35 -7.57
N GLY A 230 -0.84 0.20 -8.11
CA GLY A 230 -0.56 0.59 -9.48
C GLY A 230 0.82 0.19 -9.95
N ALA A 231 1.22 0.76 -11.09
CA ALA A 231 2.52 0.50 -11.70
C ALA A 231 3.26 1.81 -11.95
N GLU A 232 4.48 1.98 -11.43
CA GLU A 232 5.32 3.10 -11.83
C GLU A 232 5.93 2.79 -13.20
N VAL A 233 5.46 3.52 -14.22
CA VAL A 233 5.83 3.26 -15.61
C VAL A 233 6.91 4.24 -16.05
N ALA A 234 8.07 3.76 -16.48
CA ALA A 234 9.11 4.61 -17.05
C ALA A 234 9.12 4.63 -18.59
N ALA A 235 8.88 3.49 -19.23
CA ALA A 235 8.95 3.35 -20.68
C ALA A 235 8.27 2.05 -21.17
N GLY A 236 8.26 1.86 -22.50
CA GLY A 236 7.84 0.61 -23.13
C GLY A 236 6.33 0.43 -23.17
N ALA A 237 5.91 -0.67 -23.80
CA ALA A 237 4.52 -1.09 -23.85
C ALA A 237 4.28 -2.25 -22.89
N GLY A 238 3.19 -2.17 -22.13
CA GLY A 238 2.85 -3.15 -21.11
C GLY A 238 1.43 -3.00 -20.60
N SER A 239 1.04 -3.95 -19.74
CA SER A 239 -0.25 -3.92 -19.08
C SER A 239 -0.18 -4.58 -17.72
N MET A 240 -1.06 -4.14 -16.83
CA MET A 240 -1.37 -4.76 -15.56
C MET A 240 -2.87 -5.08 -15.51
N THR A 241 -3.21 -6.33 -15.21
CA THR A 241 -4.59 -6.76 -14.95
C THR A 241 -4.76 -7.03 -13.47
N VAL A 242 -5.70 -6.35 -12.83
CA VAL A 242 -6.06 -6.56 -11.42
C VAL A 242 -7.09 -7.68 -11.36
N GLU A 243 -6.63 -8.91 -11.15
CA GLU A 243 -7.50 -10.08 -11.05
C GLU A 243 -8.21 -10.15 -9.70
N GLN A 244 -7.50 -9.72 -8.64
CA GLN A 244 -8.03 -9.59 -7.29
C GLN A 244 -7.37 -8.40 -6.61
N LEU A 245 -8.17 -7.60 -5.91
CA LEU A 245 -7.73 -6.56 -4.99
C LEU A 245 -8.82 -6.35 -3.94
N ALA A 246 -8.46 -6.51 -2.68
CA ALA A 246 -9.33 -6.27 -1.54
C ALA A 246 -8.50 -5.74 -0.37
N VAL A 247 -9.11 -4.83 0.39
CA VAL A 247 -8.56 -4.30 1.64
C VAL A 247 -9.45 -4.77 2.77
N ASP A 248 -8.86 -5.34 3.80
CA ASP A 248 -9.51 -5.69 5.05
C ASP A 248 -8.95 -4.83 6.18
N PHE A 249 -9.84 -4.41 7.08
CA PHE A 249 -9.52 -3.67 8.30
C PHE A 249 -10.08 -4.38 9.54
N THR A 250 -10.70 -5.55 9.36
CA THR A 250 -11.44 -6.24 10.41
C THR A 250 -10.51 -7.09 11.25
N ALA A 251 -10.70 -7.03 12.56
CA ALA A 251 -9.95 -7.89 13.45
C ALA A 251 -10.29 -9.37 13.23
N PRO A 252 -9.30 -10.29 13.28
CA PRO A 252 -9.57 -11.70 13.24
C PRO A 252 -10.55 -12.00 14.37
N PRO A 253 -11.51 -12.92 14.14
CA PRO A 253 -12.48 -13.25 15.16
C PRO A 253 -11.73 -13.63 16.44
N ALA A 254 -12.13 -13.03 17.57
CA ALA A 254 -11.54 -13.35 18.86
C ALA A 254 -11.46 -14.88 19.00
N PRO A 255 -10.31 -15.43 19.44
CA PRO A 255 -10.18 -16.87 19.55
C PRO A 255 -11.35 -17.38 20.38
N LEU A 256 -12.10 -18.35 19.83
CA LEU A 256 -13.16 -19.01 20.57
C LEU A 256 -12.51 -19.53 21.85
N LEU A 257 -12.86 -18.92 22.98
CA LEU A 257 -12.50 -19.43 24.29
C LEU A 257 -13.19 -20.78 24.40
N THR A 258 -12.51 -21.85 23.96
CA THR A 258 -12.89 -23.20 24.35
C THR A 258 -12.84 -23.20 25.87
N PRO A 259 -13.93 -23.56 26.57
CA PRO A 259 -13.87 -23.69 28.01
C PRO A 259 -12.79 -24.73 28.32
N THR A 260 -11.62 -24.29 28.76
CA THR A 260 -10.68 -25.17 29.41
C THR A 260 -11.44 -25.75 30.59
N SER A 261 -11.50 -27.09 30.62
CA SER A 261 -12.15 -27.84 31.69
C SER A 261 -11.82 -27.21 33.03
N VAL A 262 -12.86 -26.78 33.75
CA VAL A 262 -12.77 -26.32 35.13
C VAL A 262 -11.87 -27.31 35.88
N PRO A 263 -10.74 -26.90 36.48
CA PRO A 263 -9.99 -27.81 37.32
C PRO A 263 -10.93 -28.27 38.43
N ALA A 264 -11.04 -29.59 38.61
CA ALA A 264 -11.89 -30.19 39.61
C ALA A 264 -11.72 -29.46 40.95
N ALA A 265 -12.85 -29.11 41.58
CA ALA A 265 -12.89 -28.37 42.83
C ALA A 265 -11.84 -28.90 43.81
N VAL A 266 -10.95 -28.02 44.25
CA VAL A 266 -10.06 -28.28 45.38
C VAL A 266 -10.95 -28.64 46.55
N ALA A 267 -10.80 -29.85 47.06
CA ALA A 267 -11.51 -30.32 48.24
C ALA A 267 -11.31 -29.31 49.37
N THR A 268 -12.41 -28.86 49.96
CA THR A 268 -12.40 -28.01 51.15
C THR A 268 -11.57 -28.67 52.24
N PRO A 269 -10.63 -27.95 52.88
CA PRO A 269 -9.88 -28.50 54.00
C PRO A 269 -10.85 -28.79 55.17
N PRO A 270 -10.61 -29.84 55.96
CA PRO A 270 -11.47 -30.19 57.08
C PRO A 270 -11.47 -29.06 58.13
N GLU A 271 -12.63 -28.83 58.74
CA GLU A 271 -12.81 -27.84 59.80
C GLU A 271 -11.84 -28.10 60.99
N PRO A 272 -11.34 -27.04 61.63
CA PRO A 272 -10.51 -27.18 62.82
C PRO A 272 -11.34 -27.69 64.00
N VAL A 273 -10.91 -28.81 64.57
CA VAL A 273 -11.47 -29.36 65.82
C VAL A 273 -11.07 -28.43 66.97
N ILE A 274 -12.05 -27.71 67.53
CA ILE A 274 -11.89 -26.94 68.77
C ILE A 274 -11.87 -27.93 69.94
N GLY A 275 -10.69 -28.11 70.55
CA GLY A 275 -10.54 -28.87 71.79
C GLY A 275 -11.16 -28.14 72.97
N VAL A 276 -12.15 -28.75 73.60
CA VAL A 276 -12.73 -28.30 74.88
C VAL A 276 -11.71 -28.60 75.98
N VAL A 277 -11.26 -27.57 76.69
CA VAL A 277 -10.46 -27.70 77.93
C VAL A 277 -11.43 -28.04 79.07
N PRO A 278 -11.23 -29.14 79.83
CA PRO A 278 -12.03 -29.38 81.03
C PRO A 278 -11.58 -28.45 82.15
N SER A 279 -12.54 -27.84 82.82
CA SER A 279 -12.35 -27.11 84.08
C SER A 279 -12.25 -28.10 85.26
N ALA A 280 -11.25 -27.82 86.11
CA ALA A 280 -10.90 -28.43 87.40
C ALA A 280 -10.19 -29.80 87.38
#